data_AF-A0A4Y9RNU5-F1
#
_entry.id   AF-A0A4Y9RNU5-F1
#
_cell.length_a   1.000
_cell.length_b   1.000
_cell.length_c   1.000
_cell.angle_alpha   90.00
_cell.angle_beta   90.00
_cell.angle_gamma   90.00
#
_symmetry.space_group_name_H-M   'P 1'
#
loop_
_entity.id
_entity.type
_entity.pdbx_description
1 polymer ?
#
loop_
_entity_poly.entity_id
_entity_poly.type
_entity_poly.pdbx_seq_one_letter_code
_entity_poly.pdbx_strand_id
1 'polypeptide(L)' 'MTQQEFLRDAMARLDMTRDQFADRIGATRRRLDNWLLPTESSGFRDMDDMAWKFIREILESAKNRR' A
#
# COMPACT_ATOMS: atom_id res chain seq x y z
N MET A 1 7.00 -7.54 9.44
CA MET A 1 6.74 -6.97 8.11
C MET A 1 6.57 -5.48 8.28
N THR A 2 7.37 -4.69 7.58
CA THR A 2 7.29 -3.22 7.57
C THR A 2 6.15 -2.74 6.66
N GLN A 3 5.76 -1.47 6.73
CA GLN A 3 4.75 -0.91 5.81
C GLN A 3 5.23 -0.96 4.35
N GLN A 4 6.53 -0.78 4.11
CA GLN A 4 7.13 -0.80 2.79
C GLN A 4 7.08 -2.20 2.19
N GLU A 5 7.44 -3.21 2.99
CA GLU A 5 7.33 -4.63 2.59
C GLU A 5 5.88 -4.98 2.28
N PHE A 6 4.95 -4.59 3.15
CA PHE A 6 3.53 -4.84 2.97
C PHE A 6 2.97 -4.21 1.70
N LEU A 7 3.26 -2.93 1.44
CA LEU A 7 2.78 -2.22 0.26
C LEU A 7 3.36 -2.79 -1.04
N ARG A 8 4.64 -3.21 -1.04
CA ARG A 8 5.28 -3.85 -2.20
C ARG A 8 4.68 -5.23 -2.48
N ASP A 9 4.46 -6.04 -1.44
CA ASP A 9 3.78 -7.33 -1.57
C ASP A 9 2.33 -7.17 -2.06
N ALA A 10 1.60 -6.18 -1.55
CA ALA A 10 0.24 -5.88 -1.99
C ALA A 10 0.18 -5.53 -3.49
N MET A 11 1.05 -4.64 -3.96
CA MET A 11 1.14 -4.28 -5.38
C MET A 11 1.50 -5.49 -6.25
N ALA A 12 2.45 -6.32 -5.82
CA ALA A 12 2.85 -7.52 -6.55
C ALA A 12 1.71 -8.55 -6.66
N ARG A 13 0.94 -8.76 -5.59
CA ARG A 13 -0.19 -9.71 -5.59
C ARG A 13 -1.35 -9.27 -6.46
N LEU A 14 -1.56 -7.96 -6.56
CA LEU A 14 -2.63 -7.37 -7.35
C LEU A 14 -2.21 -7.07 -8.79
N ASP A 15 -0.93 -7.28 -9.14
CA ASP A 15 -0.33 -6.91 -10.44
C ASP A 15 -0.59 -5.44 -10.80
N MET A 16 -0.40 -4.55 -9.82
CA MET A 16 -0.66 -3.13 -9.95
C MET A 16 0.63 -2.30 -9.90
N THR A 17 0.73 -1.34 -10.79
CA THR A 17 1.70 -0.24 -10.67
C THR A 17 1.38 0.64 -9.45
N ARG A 18 2.33 1.50 -9.06
CA ARG A 18 2.12 2.42 -7.94
C ARG A 18 0.98 3.40 -8.19
N ASP A 19 0.77 3.86 -9.42
CA ASP A 19 -0.34 4.76 -9.77
C ASP A 19 -1.69 4.04 -9.63
N GLN A 20 -1.83 2.88 -10.26
CA GLN A 20 -3.04 2.06 -10.15
C GLN A 20 -3.36 1.67 -8.70
N PHE A 21 -2.33 1.31 -7.93
CA PHE A 21 -2.52 0.92 -6.53
C PHE A 21 -2.92 2.11 -5.66
N ALA A 22 -2.29 3.28 -5.84
CA ALA A 22 -2.66 4.49 -5.12
C ALA A 22 -4.13 4.87 -5.38
N ASP A 23 -4.55 4.86 -6.65
CA ASP A 23 -5.92 5.13 -7.04
C ASP A 23 -6.89 4.10 -6.43
N ARG A 24 -6.53 2.81 -6.47
CA ARG A 24 -7.36 1.71 -5.94
C ARG A 24 -7.62 1.82 -4.44
N ILE A 25 -6.67 2.35 -3.68
CA ILE A 25 -6.76 2.50 -2.22
C ILE A 25 -7.24 3.91 -1.80
N GLY A 26 -7.59 4.78 -2.74
CA GLY A 26 -8.04 6.15 -2.47
C GLY A 26 -6.94 7.07 -1.93
N ALA A 27 -5.68 6.78 -2.24
CA ALA A 27 -4.54 7.59 -1.87
C ALA A 27 -3.97 8.33 -3.09
N THR A 28 -3.28 9.45 -2.87
CA THR A 28 -2.51 10.07 -3.95
C THR A 28 -1.21 9.31 -4.18
N ARG A 29 -0.69 9.35 -5.42
CA ARG A 29 0.60 8.75 -5.77
C ARG A 29 1.73 9.18 -4.82
N ARG A 30 1.74 10.46 -4.44
CA ARG A 30 2.70 11.04 -3.48
C ARG A 30 2.53 10.51 -2.05
N ARG A 31 1.30 10.31 -1.58
CA ARG A 31 1.06 9.71 -0.25
C ARG A 31 1.60 8.28 -0.19
N LEU A 32 1.36 7.49 -1.23
CA LEU A 32 1.94 6.15 -1.36
C LEU A 32 3.47 6.18 -1.39
N ASP A 33 4.08 7.12 -2.13
CA ASP A 33 5.55 7.25 -2.13
C ASP A 33 6.09 7.58 -0.74
N ASN A 34 5.46 8.50 -0.01
CA ASN A 34 5.88 8.83 1.35
C ASN A 34 5.83 7.61 2.28
N TRP A 35 4.84 6.73 2.10
CA TRP A 35 4.75 5.48 2.84
C TRP A 35 5.82 4.47 2.44
N LEU A 36 6.32 4.52 1.20
CA LEU A 36 7.34 3.61 0.67
C LEU A 36 8.79 4.06 0.96
N LEU A 37 8.99 5.28 1.45
CA LEU A 37 10.31 5.81 1.80
C LEU A 37 10.92 5.03 2.98
N PRO A 38 12.27 4.98 3.08
CA PRO A 38 12.96 4.49 4.29
C PRO A 38 12.55 5.30 5.51
N THR A 39 12.53 4.67 6.68
CA THR A 39 12.12 5.27 7.96
C THR A 39 12.99 6.46 8.37
N GLU A 40 14.23 6.51 7.90
CA GLU A 40 15.20 7.58 8.17
C GLU A 40 14.99 8.81 7.27
N SER A 41 14.14 8.69 6.24
CA SER A 41 13.87 9.78 5.32
C SER A 41 12.96 10.84 5.96
N SER A 42 13.31 12.11 5.79
CA SER A 42 12.48 13.25 6.25
C SER A 42 11.09 13.30 5.60
N GLY A 43 10.93 12.70 4.41
CA GLY A 43 9.66 12.58 3.72
C GLY A 43 8.81 11.38 4.18
N PHE A 44 9.37 10.49 5.00
CA PHE A 44 8.67 9.31 5.48
C PHE A 44 7.42 9.70 6.24
N ARG A 45 6.35 8.93 6.01
CA ARG A 45 5.11 9.03 6.77
C ARG A 45 4.66 7.64 7.15
N ASP A 46 4.19 7.48 8.38
CA ASP A 46 3.54 6.26 8.79
C ASP A 46 2.19 6.12 8.08
N MET A 47 1.88 4.88 7.71
CA MET A 47 0.57 4.52 7.22
C MET A 47 -0.40 4.37 8.40
N ASP A 48 -1.54 5.05 8.32
CA ASP A 48 -2.57 4.97 9.36
C ASP A 48 -3.22 3.57 9.45
N ASP A 49 -3.76 3.23 10.62
CA ASP A 49 -4.36 1.91 10.89
C ASP A 49 -5.52 1.59 9.95
N MET A 50 -6.24 2.60 9.46
CA MET A 50 -7.36 2.42 8.55
C MET A 50 -6.88 1.97 7.18
N ALA A 51 -5.83 2.59 6.64
CA ALA A 51 -5.21 2.18 5.39
C ALA A 51 -4.63 0.76 5.49
N TRP A 52 -4.02 0.40 6.62
CA TRP A 52 -3.58 -0.97 6.89
C TRP A 52 -4.73 -1.98 6.77
N LYS A 53 -5.84 -1.74 7.48
CA LYS A 53 -7.01 -2.64 7.45
C LYS A 53 -7.62 -2.72 6.06
N PHE A 54 -7.81 -1.58 5.42
CA PHE A 54 -8.43 -1.50 4.10
C PHE A 54 -7.64 -2.27 3.03
N ILE A 55 -6.32 -2.14 3.00
CA ILE A 55 -5.48 -2.88 2.04
C ILE A 55 -5.54 -4.40 2.31
N ARG A 56 -5.56 -4.82 3.58
CA ARG A 56 -5.71 -6.25 3.93
C ARG A 56 -7.03 -6.80 3.40
N GLU A 57 -8.14 -6.08 3.59
CA GLU A 57 -9.45 -6.47 3.09
C GLU A 57 -9.48 -6.58 1.55
N ILE A 58 -8.80 -5.68 0.83
CA ILE A 58 -8.66 -5.76 -0.62
C ILE A 58 -7.94 -7.06 -1.02
N LEU A 59 -6.83 -7.38 -0.35
CA LEU A 59 -6.03 -8.59 -0.66
C LEU A 59 -6.80 -9.88 -0.33
N GLU A 60 -7.52 -9.92 0.78
CA GLU A 60 -8.37 -11.05 1.15
C GLU A 60 -9.50 -11.25 0.15
N SER A 61 -10.15 -10.16 -0.26
CA SER A 61 -11.18 -10.18 -1.29
C SER A 61 -10.66 -10.67 -2.64
N ALA A 62 -9.44 -10.27 -3.02
CA ALA A 62 -8.81 -10.71 -4.27
C ALA A 62 -8.45 -12.20 -4.26
N LYS A 63 -8.04 -12.74 -3.10
CA LYS A 63 -7.77 -14.17 -2.91
C LYS A 63 -9.04 -15.01 -3.07
N ASN A 64 -10.15 -14.55 -2.50
CA ASN A 64 -11.42 -15.30 -2.49
C ASN A 64 -12.14 -15.33 -3.85
N ARG A 65 -11.70 -14.53 -4.83
CA ARG A 65 -12.25 -14.51 -6.19
C ARG A 65 -11.54 -15.47 -7.15
N ARG A 66 -10.55 -16.21 -6.68
CA ARG A 66 -9.81 -17.22 -7.46
C ARG A 66 -10.35 -18.62 -7.22
#